data_AF-A0A357L5X5-F1
#
_entry.id   AF-A0A357L5X5-F1
#
_cell.length_a   1.000
_cell.length_b   1.000
_cell.length_c   1.000
_cell.angle_alpha   90.00
_cell.angle_beta   90.00
_cell.angle_gamma   90.00
#
_symmetry.space_group_name_H-M   'P 1'
#
loop_
_entity.id
_entity.type
_entity.pdbx_description
1 polymer ?
#
loop_
_entity_poly.entity_id
_entity_poly.type
_entity_poly.pdbx_seq_one_letter_code
_entity_poly.pdbx_strand_id
1 'polypeptide(L)'
;TARQAARLKQDFANSFSDEKGFVFRWEEDAEAAAREMDDDARLAALEAEREALEAEIDALSDARADLEDAANDSLDEALSSLDADEAALDDQEMSADDRRITRMAIAQARRDVELSRRDHEREIARAHRELERRESEIQRALDDLDRQMSEGN
;
A
#
# COMPACT_ATOMS: atom_id res chain seq x y z
N THR A 1 -51.59 37.32 29.96
CA THR A 1 -51.96 38.26 31.06
C THR A 1 -50.73 38.58 31.91
N ALA A 2 -50.72 39.69 32.67
CA ALA A 2 -49.58 40.09 33.52
C ALA A 2 -49.10 38.98 34.48
N ARG A 3 -50.01 38.11 34.94
CA ARG A 3 -49.68 36.94 35.77
C ARG A 3 -48.91 35.83 35.04
N GLN A 4 -49.19 35.60 33.75
CA GLN A 4 -48.42 34.66 32.92
C GLN A 4 -47.00 35.17 32.67
N ALA A 5 -46.84 36.47 32.42
CA ALA A 5 -45.53 37.10 32.26
C ALA A 5 -44.70 37.08 33.56
N ALA A 6 -45.35 37.24 34.72
CA ALA A 6 -44.70 37.13 36.02
C ALA A 6 -44.25 35.69 36.31
N ARG A 7 -45.06 34.68 35.99
CA ARG A 7 -44.68 33.25 36.11
C ARG A 7 -43.49 32.90 35.21
N LEU A 8 -43.52 33.28 33.94
CA LEU A 8 -42.40 33.05 33.02
C LEU A 8 -41.10 33.71 33.49
N LYS A 9 -41.16 34.93 34.02
CA LYS A 9 -39.98 35.59 34.61
C LYS A 9 -39.47 34.89 35.86
N GLN A 10 -40.38 34.34 36.67
CA GLN A 10 -40.03 33.63 37.88
C GLN A 10 -39.46 32.24 37.59
N ASP A 11 -39.99 31.52 36.60
CA ASP A 11 -39.45 30.26 36.12
C ASP A 11 -38.08 30.45 35.44
N PHE A 12 -37.92 31.53 34.67
CA PHE A 12 -36.63 31.92 34.09
C PHE A 12 -35.62 32.35 35.16
N ALA A 13 -36.01 33.15 36.16
CA ALA A 13 -35.12 33.51 37.27
C ALA A 13 -34.74 32.27 38.10
N ASN A 14 -35.70 31.36 38.33
CA ASN A 14 -35.48 30.11 39.05
C ASN A 14 -34.52 29.16 38.32
N SER A 15 -34.49 29.17 36.97
CA SER A 15 -33.54 28.38 36.19
C SER A 15 -32.09 28.88 36.26
N PHE A 16 -31.87 30.12 36.73
CA PHE A 16 -30.53 30.70 36.94
C PHE A 16 -30.14 30.81 38.42
N SER A 17 -31.09 30.72 39.36
CA SER A 17 -30.81 30.85 40.80
C SER A 17 -30.34 29.55 41.46
N ASP A 18 -30.41 28.41 40.77
CA ASP A 18 -29.69 27.20 41.19
C ASP A 18 -28.39 27.12 40.39
N GLU A 19 -27.45 28.00 40.74
CA GLU A 19 -26.13 28.15 40.12
C GLU A 19 -25.38 26.79 40.05
N LYS A 20 -25.65 25.89 41.00
CA LYS A 20 -25.13 24.52 41.01
C LYS A 20 -25.70 23.65 39.90
N GLY A 21 -26.99 23.77 39.57
CA GLY A 21 -27.63 23.02 38.49
C GLY A 21 -27.23 23.51 37.09
N PHE A 22 -27.00 24.82 36.93
CA PHE A 22 -26.51 25.39 35.67
C PHE A 22 -25.06 24.99 35.40
N VAL A 23 -24.18 25.05 36.40
CA VAL A 23 -22.78 24.61 36.29
C VAL A 23 -22.70 23.11 36.01
N PHE A 24 -23.47 22.28 36.73
CA PHE A 24 -23.50 20.83 36.50
C PHE A 24 -23.92 20.46 35.08
N ARG A 25 -24.98 21.09 34.55
CA ARG A 25 -25.42 20.84 33.17
C ARG A 25 -24.43 21.36 32.13
N TRP A 26 -23.79 22.50 32.37
CA TRP A 26 -22.74 23.02 31.48
C TRP A 26 -21.48 22.14 31.51
N GLU A 27 -21.12 21.59 32.67
CA GLU A 27 -20.06 20.58 32.80
C GLU A 27 -20.43 19.29 32.05
N GLU A 28 -21.67 18.78 32.17
CA GLU A 28 -22.16 17.64 31.40
C GLU A 28 -22.15 17.91 29.88
N ASP A 29 -22.62 19.08 29.43
CA ASP A 29 -22.63 19.47 28.02
C ASP A 29 -21.19 19.64 27.48
N ALA A 30 -20.28 20.21 28.27
CA ALA A 30 -18.87 20.36 27.90
C ALA A 30 -18.14 19.01 27.84
N GLU A 31 -18.46 18.10 28.76
CA GLU A 31 -17.90 16.74 28.77
C GLU A 31 -18.48 15.88 27.63
N ALA A 32 -19.75 16.08 27.26
CA ALA A 32 -20.35 15.47 26.08
C ALA A 32 -19.70 15.98 24.78
N ALA A 33 -19.51 17.29 24.65
CA ALA A 33 -18.83 17.88 23.50
C ALA A 33 -17.35 17.44 23.41
N ALA A 34 -16.66 17.31 24.55
CA ALA A 34 -15.29 16.80 24.57
C ALA A 34 -15.21 15.34 24.11
N ARG A 35 -16.16 14.49 24.55
CA ARG A 35 -16.24 13.10 24.06
C ARG A 35 -16.55 13.03 22.57
N GLU A 36 -17.49 13.84 22.08
CA GLU A 36 -17.83 13.93 20.66
C GLU A 36 -16.60 14.33 19.82
N MET A 37 -15.84 15.33 20.27
CA MET A 37 -14.60 15.73 19.59
C MET A 37 -13.51 14.66 19.64
N ASP A 38 -13.38 13.93 20.74
CA ASP A 38 -12.44 12.81 20.86
C ASP A 38 -12.85 11.65 19.92
N ASP A 39 -14.14 11.35 19.82
CA ASP A 39 -14.70 10.32 18.93
C ASP A 39 -14.51 10.70 17.46
N ASP A 40 -14.78 11.96 17.09
CA ASP A 40 -14.54 12.50 15.75
C ASP A 40 -13.06 12.46 15.37
N ALA A 41 -12.17 12.86 16.29
CA ALA A 41 -10.73 12.81 16.06
C ALA A 41 -10.23 11.37 15.89
N ARG A 42 -10.81 10.43 16.63
CA ARG A 42 -10.49 9.01 16.51
C ARG A 42 -10.96 8.45 15.17
N LEU A 43 -12.18 8.75 14.74
CA LEU A 43 -12.70 8.37 13.43
C LEU A 43 -11.81 8.89 12.30
N ALA A 44 -11.46 10.18 12.34
CA ALA A 44 -10.58 10.78 11.33
C ALA A 44 -9.18 10.11 11.28
N ALA A 45 -8.64 9.69 12.43
CA ALA A 45 -7.38 8.96 12.48
C ALA A 45 -7.48 7.57 11.84
N LEU A 46 -8.57 6.84 12.10
CA LEU A 46 -8.82 5.53 11.50
C LEU A 46 -9.03 5.63 9.98
N GLU A 47 -9.75 6.65 9.50
CA GLU A 47 -9.93 6.90 8.07
C GLU A 47 -8.60 7.22 7.36
N ALA A 48 -7.74 8.04 7.97
CA ALA A 48 -6.43 8.35 7.43
C ALA A 48 -5.50 7.13 7.37
N GLU A 49 -5.57 6.26 8.38
CA GLU A 49 -4.81 5.00 8.38
C GLU A 49 -5.29 4.05 7.27
N ARG A 50 -6.62 3.96 7.08
CA ARG A 50 -7.22 3.19 5.99
C ARG A 50 -6.75 3.69 4.61
N GLU A 51 -6.80 4.99 4.36
CA GLU A 51 -6.35 5.59 3.09
C GLU A 51 -4.86 5.30 2.83
N ALA A 52 -4.01 5.38 3.85
CA ALA A 52 -2.59 5.07 3.74
C ALA A 52 -2.33 3.59 3.38
N LEU A 53 -3.08 2.68 3.98
CA LEU A 53 -2.98 1.24 3.71
C LEU A 53 -3.47 0.89 2.29
N GLU A 54 -4.55 1.51 1.83
CA GLU A 54 -5.05 1.34 0.45
C GLU A 54 -4.02 1.84 -0.58
N ALA A 55 -3.42 3.01 -0.34
CA ALA A 55 -2.35 3.52 -1.21
C ALA A 55 -1.12 2.58 -1.24
N GLU A 56 -0.84 1.89 -0.13
CA GLU A 56 0.23 0.89 -0.09
C GLU A 56 -0.10 -0.35 -0.94
N ILE A 57 -1.35 -0.82 -0.94
CA ILE A 57 -1.79 -1.92 -1.83
C ILE A 57 -1.59 -1.54 -3.30
N ASP A 58 -1.99 -0.33 -3.69
CA ASP A 58 -1.81 0.15 -5.07
C ASP A 58 -0.31 0.17 -5.45
N ALA A 59 0.55 0.68 -4.57
CA ALA A 59 1.99 0.70 -4.79
C ALA A 59 2.61 -0.71 -4.89
N LEU A 60 2.10 -1.68 -4.11
CA LEU A 60 2.53 -3.09 -4.20
C LEU A 60 2.10 -3.72 -5.52
N SER A 61 0.91 -3.37 -6.03
CA SER A 61 0.43 -3.81 -7.34
C SER A 61 1.31 -3.27 -8.47
N ASP A 62 1.67 -1.98 -8.43
CA ASP A 62 2.59 -1.38 -9.42
C ASP A 62 3.97 -2.04 -9.39
N ALA A 63 4.53 -2.24 -8.19
CA ALA A 63 5.82 -2.93 -8.02
C ALA A 63 5.78 -4.37 -8.57
N ARG A 64 4.62 -5.02 -8.53
CA ARG A 64 4.43 -6.36 -9.09
C ARG A 64 4.43 -6.34 -10.62
N ALA A 65 3.81 -5.34 -11.24
CA ALA A 65 3.83 -5.15 -12.69
C ALA A 65 5.26 -4.86 -13.19
N ASP A 66 5.97 -3.95 -12.51
CA ASP A 66 7.36 -3.62 -12.85
C ASP A 66 8.30 -4.84 -12.81
N LEU A 67 8.10 -5.75 -11.84
CA LEU A 67 8.87 -6.99 -11.75
C LEU A 67 8.58 -7.96 -12.90
N GLU A 68 7.35 -7.98 -13.42
CA GLU A 68 6.95 -8.82 -14.56
C GLU A 68 7.58 -8.31 -15.86
N ASP A 69 7.62 -6.99 -16.06
CA ASP A 69 8.29 -6.36 -17.21
C ASP A 69 9.81 -6.57 -17.15
N ALA A 70 10.42 -6.37 -15.98
CA ALA A 70 11.86 -6.59 -15.78
C ALA A 70 12.31 -8.03 -16.07
N ALA A 71 11.43 -9.02 -15.86
CA ALA A 71 11.72 -10.42 -16.16
C ALA A 71 11.92 -10.68 -17.67
N ASN A 72 11.21 -9.92 -18.52
CA ASN A 72 11.10 -10.21 -19.95
C ASN A 72 12.09 -9.40 -20.80
N ASP A 73 12.41 -8.16 -20.44
CA ASP A 73 13.01 -7.24 -21.41
C ASP A 73 14.53 -7.39 -21.62
N SER A 74 15.35 -7.51 -20.57
CA SER A 74 16.81 -7.36 -20.74
C SER A 74 17.54 -8.63 -21.19
N LEU A 75 17.01 -9.82 -20.84
CA LEU A 75 17.70 -11.09 -21.06
C LEU A 75 17.29 -11.76 -22.38
N ASP A 76 16.06 -11.52 -22.84
CA ASP A 76 15.61 -12.02 -24.14
C ASP A 76 16.32 -11.30 -25.30
N GLU A 77 16.61 -10.00 -25.16
CA GLU A 77 17.41 -9.27 -26.15
C GLU A 77 18.86 -9.77 -26.20
N ALA A 78 19.47 -10.06 -25.04
CA ALA A 78 20.83 -10.62 -24.99
C ALA A 78 20.91 -12.01 -25.64
N LEU A 79 19.93 -12.89 -25.39
CA LEU A 79 19.84 -14.20 -26.04
C LEU A 79 19.61 -14.07 -27.55
N SER A 80 18.73 -13.17 -27.97
CA SER A 80 18.47 -12.90 -29.38
C SER A 80 19.72 -12.36 -30.11
N SER A 81 20.52 -11.53 -29.45
CA SER A 81 21.79 -11.04 -30.00
C SER A 81 22.77 -12.20 -30.20
N LEU A 82 22.90 -13.11 -29.23
CA LEU A 82 23.79 -14.26 -29.33
C LEU A 82 23.35 -15.23 -30.44
N ASP A 83 22.04 -15.42 -30.63
CA ASP A 83 21.50 -16.23 -31.73
C ASP A 83 21.81 -15.61 -33.10
N ALA A 84 21.71 -14.28 -33.21
CA ALA A 84 22.08 -13.56 -34.42
C ALA A 84 23.58 -13.66 -34.72
N ASP A 85 24.42 -13.51 -33.69
CA ASP A 85 25.88 -13.66 -33.81
C ASP A 85 26.25 -15.08 -34.24
N GLU A 86 25.63 -16.12 -33.66
CA GLU A 86 25.86 -17.52 -34.04
C GLU A 86 25.48 -17.78 -35.50
N ALA A 87 24.32 -17.28 -35.95
CA ALA A 87 23.87 -17.42 -37.33
C ALA A 87 24.81 -16.72 -38.33
N ALA A 88 25.36 -15.57 -37.96
CA ALA A 88 26.27 -14.80 -38.80
C ALA A 88 27.66 -15.45 -38.95
N LEU A 89 28.06 -16.38 -38.07
CA LEU A 89 29.38 -17.00 -38.11
C LEU A 89 29.66 -17.82 -39.38
N ASP A 90 28.63 -18.39 -39.99
CA ASP A 90 28.81 -19.18 -41.20
C ASP A 90 29.02 -18.34 -42.45
N ASP A 91 28.56 -17.10 -42.44
CA ASP A 91 28.74 -16.11 -43.53
C ASP A 91 30.05 -15.33 -43.41
N GLN A 92 30.75 -15.42 -42.26
CA GLN A 92 32.02 -14.75 -42.04
C GLN A 92 33.20 -15.54 -42.61
N GLU A 93 34.08 -14.83 -43.32
CA GLU A 93 35.34 -15.35 -43.83
C GLU A 93 36.34 -15.50 -42.66
N MET A 94 36.38 -16.70 -42.08
CA MET A 94 37.21 -17.04 -40.92
C MET A 94 37.83 -18.43 -41.10
N SER A 95 38.96 -18.67 -40.41
CA SER A 95 39.53 -20.01 -40.35
C SER A 95 38.59 -20.97 -39.57
N ALA A 96 38.69 -22.27 -39.85
CA ALA A 96 37.87 -23.27 -39.17
C ALA A 96 38.14 -23.30 -37.64
N ASP A 97 39.39 -23.04 -37.23
CA ASP A 97 39.75 -22.98 -35.82
C ASP A 97 39.21 -21.72 -35.15
N ASP A 98 39.30 -20.55 -35.80
CA ASP A 98 38.73 -19.32 -35.25
C ASP A 98 37.20 -19.45 -35.14
N ARG A 99 36.53 -20.00 -36.16
CA ARG A 99 35.07 -20.24 -36.12
C ARG A 99 34.70 -21.19 -34.97
N ARG A 100 35.49 -22.24 -34.73
CA ARG A 100 35.30 -23.17 -33.62
C ARG A 100 35.46 -22.46 -32.27
N ILE A 101 36.49 -21.63 -32.12
CA ILE A 101 36.74 -20.84 -30.90
C ILE A 101 35.57 -19.88 -30.66
N THR A 102 35.11 -19.17 -31.68
CA THR A 102 34.00 -18.22 -31.55
C THR A 102 32.69 -18.92 -31.19
N ARG A 103 32.37 -20.07 -31.78
CA ARG A 103 31.19 -20.87 -31.38
C ARG A 103 31.27 -21.29 -29.91
N MET A 104 32.45 -21.71 -29.43
CA MET A 104 32.63 -22.06 -28.02
C MET A 104 32.42 -20.83 -27.11
N ALA A 105 32.89 -19.65 -27.53
CA ALA A 105 32.70 -18.42 -26.78
C ALA A 105 31.22 -17.99 -26.72
N ILE A 106 30.49 -18.07 -27.85
CA ILE A 106 29.04 -17.79 -27.89
C ILE A 106 28.28 -18.78 -27.00
N ALA A 107 28.57 -20.09 -27.09
CA ALA A 107 27.93 -21.10 -26.26
C ALA A 107 28.18 -20.89 -24.76
N GLN A 108 29.38 -20.43 -24.39
CA GLN A 108 29.70 -20.06 -23.01
C GLN A 108 28.91 -18.82 -22.58
N ALA A 109 28.91 -17.76 -23.39
CA ALA A 109 28.14 -16.53 -23.10
C ALA A 109 26.65 -16.82 -22.95
N ARG A 110 26.07 -17.66 -23.80
CA ARG A 110 24.68 -18.11 -23.72
C ARG A 110 24.38 -18.77 -22.39
N ARG A 111 25.24 -19.69 -21.96
CA ARG A 111 25.10 -20.39 -20.68
C ARG A 111 25.15 -19.42 -19.50
N ASP A 112 26.02 -18.43 -19.54
CA ASP A 112 26.15 -17.43 -18.49
C ASP A 112 24.89 -16.55 -18.41
N VAL A 113 24.33 -16.14 -19.55
CA VAL A 113 23.07 -15.40 -19.64
C VAL A 113 21.90 -16.23 -19.09
N GLU A 114 21.80 -17.51 -19.45
CA GLU A 114 20.76 -18.42 -18.93
C GLU A 114 20.85 -18.66 -17.42
N LEU A 115 22.07 -18.76 -16.88
CA LEU A 115 22.29 -18.85 -15.43
C LEU A 115 21.85 -17.57 -14.74
N SER A 116 22.21 -16.42 -15.29
CA SER A 116 21.79 -15.11 -14.78
C SER A 116 20.26 -14.96 -14.80
N ARG A 117 19.62 -15.39 -15.89
CA ARG A 117 18.16 -15.45 -16.02
C ARG A 117 17.53 -16.28 -14.92
N ARG A 118 18.03 -17.49 -14.69
CA ARG A 118 17.48 -18.37 -13.66
C ARG A 118 17.61 -17.76 -12.26
N ASP A 119 18.70 -17.06 -11.99
CA ASP A 119 18.88 -16.40 -10.70
C ASP A 119 18.00 -15.16 -10.57
N HIS A 120 17.82 -14.37 -11.62
CA HIS A 120 16.84 -13.26 -11.65
C HIS A 120 15.41 -13.76 -11.46
N GLU A 121 14.99 -14.80 -12.17
CA GLU A 121 13.66 -15.42 -12.02
C GLU A 121 13.41 -15.88 -10.58
N ARG A 122 14.44 -16.39 -9.89
CA ARG A 122 14.34 -16.78 -8.47
C ARG A 122 14.23 -15.58 -7.55
N GLU A 123 14.94 -14.50 -7.83
CA GLU A 123 14.85 -13.26 -7.07
C GLU A 123 13.48 -12.61 -7.24
N ILE A 124 12.97 -12.53 -8.46
CA ILE A 124 11.61 -12.09 -8.78
C ILE A 124 10.57 -12.95 -8.07
N ALA A 125 10.71 -14.28 -8.10
CA ALA A 125 9.82 -15.18 -7.37
C ALA A 125 9.88 -14.99 -5.84
N ARG A 126 11.02 -14.59 -5.27
CA ARG A 126 11.12 -14.22 -3.85
C ARG A 126 10.43 -12.91 -3.57
N ALA A 127 10.62 -11.91 -4.44
CA ALA A 127 9.96 -10.61 -4.34
C ALA A 127 8.44 -10.75 -4.41
N HIS A 128 7.88 -11.55 -5.33
CA HIS A 128 6.45 -11.81 -5.37
C HIS A 128 5.89 -12.36 -4.06
N ARG A 129 6.56 -13.34 -3.44
CA ARG A 129 6.12 -13.90 -2.15
C ARG A 129 6.21 -12.89 -1.01
N GLU A 130 7.17 -11.96 -1.08
CA GLU A 130 7.28 -10.86 -0.14
C GLU A 130 6.10 -9.89 -0.29
N LEU A 131 5.81 -9.48 -1.52
CA LEU A 131 4.68 -8.61 -1.85
C LEU A 131 3.35 -9.24 -1.42
N GLU A 132 3.10 -10.51 -1.78
CA GLU A 132 1.88 -11.24 -1.38
C GLU A 132 1.71 -11.33 0.14
N ARG A 133 2.81 -11.50 0.88
CA ARG A 133 2.75 -11.52 2.34
C ARG A 133 2.40 -10.14 2.89
N ARG A 134 3.03 -9.09 2.37
CA ARG A 134 2.80 -7.71 2.82
C ARG A 134 1.37 -7.27 2.51
N GLU A 135 0.87 -7.59 1.32
CA GLU A 135 -0.54 -7.40 0.95
C GLU A 135 -1.48 -8.13 1.91
N SER A 136 -1.18 -9.39 2.24
CA SER A 136 -1.97 -10.14 3.23
C SER A 136 -1.93 -9.54 4.65
N GLU A 137 -0.80 -8.94 5.05
CA GLU A 137 -0.66 -8.25 6.33
C GLU A 137 -1.47 -6.96 6.35
N ILE A 138 -1.41 -6.18 5.27
CA ILE A 138 -2.21 -4.95 5.10
C ILE A 138 -3.70 -5.29 5.08
N GLN A 139 -4.12 -6.33 4.38
CA GLN A 139 -5.52 -6.74 4.35
C GLN A 139 -6.06 -7.10 5.74
N ARG A 140 -5.25 -7.77 6.57
CA ARG A 140 -5.63 -8.05 7.96
C ARG A 140 -5.72 -6.77 8.79
N ALA A 141 -4.81 -5.82 8.58
CA ALA A 141 -4.86 -4.53 9.26
C ALA A 141 -6.13 -3.74 8.88
N LEU A 142 -6.52 -3.77 7.60
CA LEU A 142 -7.78 -3.19 7.12
C LEU A 142 -8.99 -3.88 7.77
N ASP A 143 -9.02 -5.22 7.81
CA ASP A 143 -10.11 -5.97 8.45
C ASP A 143 -10.23 -5.65 9.96
N ASP A 144 -9.09 -5.44 10.64
CA ASP A 144 -9.03 -5.05 12.05
C ASP A 144 -9.46 -3.59 12.26
N LEU A 145 -9.15 -2.69 11.32
CA LEU A 145 -9.61 -1.30 11.27
C LEU A 145 -11.14 -1.24 11.09
N ASP A 146 -11.68 -2.00 10.13
CA ASP A 146 -13.12 -2.11 9.90
C ASP A 146 -13.86 -2.60 11.15
N ARG A 147 -13.28 -3.57 11.86
CA ARG A 147 -13.83 -4.04 13.15
C ARG A 147 -13.83 -2.91 14.18
N GLN A 148 -12.72 -2.19 14.35
CA GLN A 148 -12.62 -1.08 15.29
C GLN A 148 -13.61 0.05 14.99
N MET A 149 -13.81 0.39 13.71
CA MET A 149 -14.80 1.38 13.29
C MET A 149 -16.25 0.90 13.50
N SER A 150 -16.50 -0.41 13.40
CA SER A 150 -17.83 -0.99 13.68
C SER A 150 -18.16 -1.09 15.17
N GLU A 151 -17.14 -1.31 16.02
CA GLU A 151 -17.29 -1.39 17.48
C GLU A 151 -17.34 -0.01 18.15
N GLY A 152 -16.84 1.03 17.46
CA GLY A 152 -16.88 2.43 17.90
C GLY A 152 -18.12 3.22 17.48
N ASN A 153 -18.97 2.67 16.61
CA ASN A 153 -20.28 3.22 16.21
C ASN A 153 -21.45 2.53 16.93
#